data_AF-S2XLY3-F1
#
_entry.id   AF-S2XLY3-F1
#
_cell.length_a   1.000
_cell.length_b   1.000
_cell.length_c   1.000
_cell.angle_alpha   90.00
_cell.angle_beta   90.00
_cell.angle_gamma   90.00
#
_symmetry.space_group_name_H-M   'P 1'
#
loop_
_entity.id
_entity.type
_entity.pdbx_description
1 polymer ?
#
loop_
_entity_poly.entity_id
_entity_poly.type
_entity_poly.pdbx_seq_one_letter_code
_entity_poly.pdbx_strand_id
1 'polypeptide(L)'
;MIIYQEWEDKLDKDEWYFSNFFESITKGMTSEEEFNYLPIVIEMLFKLDDDYLIWETLYFLINLYSISDTTQIHPFLDRNWSGLII
;
A
#
# COMPACT_ATOMS: atom_id res chain seq x y z
N MET A 1 8.27 -18.80 -7.86
CA MET A 1 7.67 -17.75 -7.00
C MET A 1 8.61 -17.58 -5.81
N ILE A 2 9.57 -16.65 -5.91
CA ILE A 2 10.66 -16.45 -4.92
C ILE A 2 10.43 -15.13 -4.14
N ILE A 3 9.68 -14.19 -4.72
CA ILE A 3 9.42 -12.85 -4.18
C ILE A 3 8.67 -12.90 -2.83
N TYR A 4 7.81 -13.90 -2.61
CA TYR A 4 7.01 -14.03 -1.37
C TYR A 4 7.80 -14.58 -0.17
N GLN A 5 9.03 -15.10 -0.35
CA GLN A 5 9.82 -15.70 0.75
C GLN A 5 10.97 -14.82 1.24
N GLU A 6 11.39 -13.82 0.46
CA GLU A 6 12.56 -13.01 0.84
C GLU A 6 12.22 -11.71 1.57
N TRP A 7 10.94 -11.33 1.66
CA TRP A 7 10.56 -10.06 2.29
C TRP A 7 10.75 -10.11 3.81
N GLU A 8 10.48 -11.25 4.45
CA GLU A 8 10.73 -11.46 5.88
C GLU A 8 12.22 -11.26 6.21
N ASP A 9 13.10 -11.92 5.45
CA ASP A 9 14.56 -11.79 5.59
C ASP A 9 15.10 -10.37 5.33
N LYS A 10 14.40 -9.58 4.50
CA LYS A 10 14.76 -8.18 4.21
C LYS A 10 14.29 -7.28 5.35
N LEU A 11 13.09 -7.53 5.87
CA LEU A 11 12.54 -6.82 7.02
C LEU A 11 13.36 -7.08 8.29
N ASP A 12 13.78 -8.32 8.53
CA ASP A 12 14.62 -8.69 9.67
C ASP A 12 15.98 -7.97 9.66
N LYS A 13 16.45 -7.57 8.47
CA LYS A 13 17.71 -6.83 8.28
C LYS A 13 17.51 -5.32 8.24
N ASP A 14 16.33 -4.86 7.85
CA ASP A 14 15.96 -3.46 7.73
C ASP A 14 14.48 -3.31 8.12
N GLU A 15 14.24 -2.89 9.36
CA GLU A 15 12.89 -2.64 9.90
C GLU A 15 12.12 -1.58 9.08
N TRP A 16 12.83 -0.76 8.29
CA TRP A 16 12.25 0.26 7.42
C TRP A 16 12.09 -0.21 5.97
N TYR A 17 12.34 -1.48 5.67
CA TYR A 17 12.36 -2.02 4.30
C TYR A 17 11.11 -1.66 3.50
N PHE A 18 9.92 -1.88 4.06
CA PHE A 18 8.67 -1.56 3.37
C PHE A 18 8.47 -0.06 3.21
N SER A 19 8.71 0.74 4.25
CA SER A 19 8.63 2.20 4.17
C SER A 19 9.56 2.77 3.10
N ASN A 20 10.81 2.32 3.07
CA ASN A 20 11.83 2.72 2.08
C ASN A 20 11.42 2.32 0.67
N PHE A 21 10.89 1.10 0.50
CA PHE A 21 10.41 0.61 -0.78
C PHE A 21 9.22 1.42 -1.29
N PHE A 22 8.25 1.68 -0.42
CA PHE A 22 7.08 2.49 -0.73
C PHE A 22 7.44 3.93 -1.08
N GLU A 23 8.33 4.57 -0.33
CA GLU A 23 8.86 5.89 -0.68
C GLU A 23 9.54 5.85 -2.03
N SER A 24 10.31 4.79 -2.35
CA SER A 24 10.98 4.67 -3.65
C SER A 24 10.01 4.56 -4.83
N ILE A 25 8.81 4.02 -4.61
CA ILE A 25 7.74 3.93 -5.63
C ILE A 25 7.13 5.30 -5.89
N THR A 26 6.83 6.06 -4.83
CA THR A 26 6.14 7.35 -4.95
C THR A 26 7.08 8.52 -5.20
N LYS A 27 8.39 8.32 -4.97
CA LYS A 27 9.39 9.38 -5.09
C LYS A 27 9.36 10.05 -6.45
N GLY A 28 9.06 11.35 -6.45
CA GLY A 28 9.04 12.17 -7.64
C GLY A 28 7.74 12.12 -8.44
N MET A 29 6.73 11.39 -7.95
CA MET A 29 5.37 11.51 -8.46
C MET A 29 4.79 12.88 -8.11
N THR A 30 3.93 13.38 -8.98
CA THR A 30 3.03 14.49 -8.69
C THR A 30 1.82 13.98 -7.90
N SER A 31 1.12 14.88 -7.19
CA SER A 31 -0.09 14.52 -6.44
C SER A 31 -1.19 13.88 -7.31
N GLU A 32 -1.28 14.24 -8.59
CA GLU A 32 -2.20 13.61 -9.55
C GLU A 32 -1.79 12.16 -9.87
N GLU A 33 -0.49 11.91 -10.05
CA GLU A 33 0.03 10.56 -10.29
C GLU A 33 -0.16 9.66 -9.07
N GLU A 34 0.06 10.20 -7.86
CA GLU A 34 -0.18 9.49 -6.59
C GLU A 34 -1.67 9.13 -6.44
N PHE A 35 -2.57 10.08 -6.71
CA PHE A 35 -4.01 9.83 -6.68
C PHE A 35 -4.41 8.73 -7.67
N ASN A 36 -3.85 8.75 -8.88
CA ASN A 36 -4.09 7.74 -9.91
C ASN A 36 -3.47 6.36 -9.56
N TYR A 37 -2.54 6.30 -8.60
CA TYR A 37 -1.92 5.07 -8.12
C TYR A 37 -2.74 4.39 -7.02
N LEU A 38 -3.64 5.11 -6.33
CA LEU A 38 -4.53 4.57 -5.29
C LEU A 38 -5.26 3.28 -5.70
N PRO A 39 -5.92 3.17 -6.89
CA PRO A 39 -6.65 1.96 -7.26
C PRO A 39 -5.77 0.71 -7.28
N ILE A 40 -4.51 0.85 -7.68
CA ILE A 40 -3.55 -0.27 -7.80
C ILE A 40 -3.22 -0.81 -6.41
N VAL A 41 -2.94 0.08 -5.46
CA VAL A 41 -2.63 -0.28 -4.07
C VAL A 41 -3.86 -0.92 -3.40
N ILE A 42 -5.05 -0.36 -3.64
CA ILE A 42 -6.30 -0.90 -3.12
C ILE A 42 -6.57 -2.30 -3.72
N GLU A 43 -6.33 -2.51 -5.02
CA GLU A 43 -6.49 -3.83 -5.64
C GLU A 43 -5.50 -4.86 -5.09
N MET A 44 -4.25 -4.44 -4.82
CA MET A 44 -3.25 -5.29 -4.19
C MET A 44 -3.68 -5.73 -2.78
N LEU A 45 -4.22 -4.80 -2.00
CA LEU A 45 -4.73 -5.06 -0.66
C LEU A 45 -5.76 -6.22 -0.64
N PHE A 46 -6.68 -6.24 -1.60
CA PHE A 46 -7.70 -7.29 -1.70
C PHE A 46 -7.18 -8.66 -2.19
N LYS A 47 -5.93 -8.74 -2.65
CA LYS A 47 -5.30 -9.98 -3.13
C LYS A 47 -4.37 -10.61 -2.11
N LEU A 48 -4.00 -9.89 -1.07
CA LEU A 48 -3.13 -10.39 -0.01
C LEU A 48 -3.94 -11.28 0.94
N ASP A 49 -3.30 -12.35 1.39
CA ASP A 49 -3.82 -13.33 2.34
C ASP A 49 -3.02 -13.38 3.65
N ASP A 50 -1.86 -12.72 3.67
CA ASP A 50 -0.99 -12.60 4.83
C ASP A 50 -1.34 -11.34 5.64
N ASP A 51 -1.73 -11.54 6.90
CA ASP A 51 -2.17 -10.46 7.80
C ASP A 51 -1.12 -9.34 7.94
N TYR A 52 0.17 -9.68 7.96
CA TYR A 52 1.23 -8.68 8.10
C TYR A 52 1.37 -7.84 6.84
N LEU A 53 1.37 -8.48 5.67
CA LEU A 53 1.43 -7.76 4.38
C LEU A 53 0.18 -6.90 4.15
N ILE A 54 -0.99 -7.35 4.60
CA ILE A 54 -2.23 -6.55 4.59
C ILE A 54 -2.02 -5.29 5.44
N TRP A 55 -1.47 -5.42 6.65
CA TRP A 55 -1.20 -4.29 7.54
C TRP A 55 -0.21 -3.27 6.94
N GLU A 56 0.90 -3.74 6.39
CA GLU A 56 1.90 -2.87 5.73
C GLU A 56 1.30 -2.14 4.52
N THR A 57 0.45 -2.83 3.75
CA THR A 57 -0.21 -2.23 2.57
C THR A 57 -1.28 -1.21 2.97
N LEU A 58 -2.00 -1.42 4.08
CA LEU A 58 -2.90 -0.42 4.66
C LEU A 58 -2.13 0.82 5.12
N TYR A 59 -0.99 0.63 5.78
CA TYR A 59 -0.14 1.73 6.22
C TYR A 59 0.36 2.55 5.03
N PHE A 60 0.79 1.87 3.96
CA PHE A 60 1.15 2.55 2.71
C PHE A 60 0.00 3.33 2.10
N LEU A 61 -1.20 2.73 2.04
CA LEU A 61 -2.38 3.38 1.49
C LEU A 61 -2.74 4.68 2.25
N ILE A 62 -2.64 4.67 3.58
CA ILE A 62 -2.85 5.86 4.42
C ILE A 62 -1.82 6.95 4.10
N ASN A 63 -0.54 6.59 3.97
CA ASN A 63 0.49 7.52 3.57
C ASN A 63 0.21 8.11 2.18
N LEU A 64 -0.23 7.29 1.23
CA LEU A 64 -0.61 7.73 -0.11
C LEU A 64 -1.74 8.76 -0.07
N TYR A 65 -2.77 8.52 0.75
CA TYR A 65 -3.86 9.50 0.96
C TYR A 65 -3.35 10.81 1.56
N SER A 66 -2.40 10.75 2.50
CA SER A 66 -1.83 11.94 3.14
C SER A 66 -1.07 12.85 2.17
N ILE A 67 -0.48 12.29 1.12
CA ILE A 67 0.30 13.03 0.12
C ILE A 67 -0.52 13.42 -1.11
N SER A 68 -1.59 12.68 -1.42
CA SER A 68 -2.49 12.91 -2.56
C SER A 68 -3.37 14.17 -2.45
N ASP A 69 -3.19 15.01 -1.42
CA ASP A 69 -3.96 16.23 -1.14
C ASP A 69 -5.49 16.06 -1.31
N THR A 70 -6.01 14.91 -0.86
CA THR A 70 -7.43 14.57 -0.96
C THR A 70 -8.01 14.18 0.38
N THR A 71 -9.25 14.62 0.62
CA THR A 71 -10.05 14.21 1.79
C THR A 71 -11.13 13.19 1.40
N GLN A 72 -11.20 12.81 0.13
CA GLN A 72 -12.19 11.88 -0.38
C GLN A 72 -11.65 10.45 -0.42
N ILE A 73 -12.42 9.52 0.11
CA ILE A 73 -12.15 8.08 -0.05
C ILE A 73 -12.24 7.75 -1.54
N HIS A 74 -11.26 7.00 -2.04
CA HIS A 74 -11.27 6.59 -3.44
C HIS A 74 -12.47 5.67 -3.69
N PRO A 75 -13.28 5.89 -4.75
CA PRO A 75 -14.53 5.14 -4.96
C PRO A 75 -14.36 3.62 -5.03
N PHE A 76 -13.18 3.16 -5.44
CA PHE A 76 -12.86 1.73 -5.45
C PHE A 76 -12.68 1.16 -4.02
N LEU A 77 -12.10 1.92 -3.09
CA LEU A 77 -11.99 1.50 -1.70
C LEU A 77 -13.37 1.50 -1.02
N ASP A 78 -14.15 2.56 -1.24
CA ASP A 78 -15.49 2.72 -0.65
C ASP A 78 -16.42 1.54 -1.02
N ARG A 79 -16.42 1.12 -2.28
CA ARG A 79 -17.25 -0.01 -2.77
C ARG A 79 -16.82 -1.38 -2.25
N ASN A 80 -15.57 -1.54 -1.87
CA ASN A 80 -15.00 -2.84 -1.49
C ASN A 80 -14.64 -2.91 0.00
N TRP A 81 -14.96 -1.87 0.79
CA TRP A 81 -14.59 -1.74 2.21
C TRP A 81 -14.92 -2.97 3.06
N SER A 82 -16.07 -3.62 2.81
CA SER A 82 -16.49 -4.81 3.54
C SER A 82 -15.57 -6.02 3.36
N GLY A 83 -14.73 -6.05 2.33
CA GLY A 83 -13.74 -7.10 2.13
C GLY A 83 -12.51 -6.99 3.02
N LEU A 84 -12.34 -5.87 3.74
CA LEU A 84 -11.23 -5.62 4.66
C LEU A 84 -11.61 -5.79 6.13
N ILE A 85 -12.90 -6.05 6.41
CA ILE A 85 -13.37 -6.36 7.75
C ILE A 85 -13.15 -7.86 7.96
N ILE A 86 -12.04 -8.18 8.64
CA ILE A 86 -11.75 -9.52 9.16
C ILE A 86 -12.52 -9.72 10.48
#